data_AF-A0A958Y660-F1
#
_entry.id   AF-A0A958Y660-F1
#
_cell.length_a   1.000
_cell.length_b   1.000
_cell.length_c   1.000
_cell.angle_alpha   90.00
_cell.angle_beta   90.00
_cell.angle_gamma   90.00
#
_symmetry.space_group_name_H-M   'P 1'
#
loop_
_entity.id
_entity.type
_entity.pdbx_description
1 polymer ?
#
loop_
_entity_poly.entity_id
_entity_poly.type
_entity_poly.pdbx_seq_one_letter_code
_entity_poly.pdbx_strand_id
1 'polypeptide(L)'
;MKRPLSILLLIVFLLPQFAKVGIFISFKANQDFIAKVLCINKDKPELQCNGKCHLAKELNKTESKDQNSPITVTNKTEILLFFEKQKIPEFRVLLGMHRKKSFVHIKEQYTSAYRNGVFHPPKYSIS
;
A
#
# COMPACT_ATOMS: atom_id res chain seq x y z
N MET A 1 -2.75 17.47 29.58
CA MET A 1 -1.49 17.83 28.87
C MET A 1 -0.95 16.76 27.92
N LYS A 2 -1.28 15.46 28.08
CA LYS A 2 -0.75 14.39 27.20
C LYS A 2 -1.43 14.31 25.82
N ARG A 3 -2.71 14.70 25.71
CA ARG A 3 -3.50 14.68 24.46
C ARG A 3 -2.93 15.54 23.32
N PRO A 4 -2.60 16.83 23.50
CA PRO A 4 -2.01 17.63 22.42
C PRO A 4 -0.64 17.11 22.01
N LEU A 5 0.15 16.58 22.95
CA LEU A 5 1.45 15.96 22.66
C LEU A 5 1.29 14.71 21.77
N SER A 6 0.32 13.85 22.06
CA SER A 6 0.02 12.68 21.23
C SER A 6 -0.44 13.09 19.83
N ILE A 7 -1.27 14.12 19.72
CA ILE A 7 -1.74 14.64 18.41
C ILE A 7 -0.55 15.20 17.61
N LEU A 8 0.30 16.01 18.24
CA LEU A 8 1.50 16.55 17.63
C LEU A 8 2.41 15.44 17.09
N LEU A 9 2.63 14.40 17.89
CA LEU A 9 3.49 13.28 17.55
C LEU A 9 2.94 12.47 16.35
N LEU A 10 1.62 12.27 16.29
CA LEU A 10 0.95 11.66 15.15
C LEU A 10 1.11 12.50 13.87
N ILE A 11 0.94 13.82 13.96
CA ILE A 11 1.11 14.71 12.80
C ILE A 11 2.55 14.62 12.28
N VAL A 12 3.55 14.73 13.16
CA VAL A 12 4.97 14.65 12.79
C VAL A 12 5.30 13.32 12.12
N PHE A 13 4.73 12.21 12.61
CA PHE A 13 4.93 10.89 12.02
C PHE A 13 4.34 10.78 10.60
N LEU A 14 3.25 11.49 10.31
CA LEU A 14 2.60 11.47 9.00
C LEU A 14 3.20 12.45 7.99
N LEU A 15 3.90 13.50 8.42
CA LEU A 15 4.51 14.52 7.55
C LEU A 15 5.38 13.94 6.41
N PRO A 16 6.25 12.92 6.62
CA PRO A 16 7.09 12.37 5.56
C PRO A 16 6.29 11.78 4.39
N GLN A 17 5.07 11.27 4.63
CA GLN A 17 4.21 10.69 3.60
C GLN A 17 3.82 11.72 2.52
N PHE A 18 3.81 13.01 2.88
CA PHE A 18 3.44 14.10 1.98
C PHE A 18 4.64 14.75 1.27
N ALA A 19 5.86 14.27 1.48
CA ALA A 19 7.07 14.86 0.89
C ALA A 19 6.98 14.96 -0.65
N LYS A 20 6.54 13.89 -1.32
CA LYS A 20 6.37 13.86 -2.80
C LYS A 20 5.30 14.84 -3.28
N VAL A 21 4.23 15.04 -2.48
CA VAL A 21 3.18 16.01 -2.78
C VAL A 21 3.74 17.44 -2.70
N GLY A 22 4.56 17.74 -1.70
CA GLY A 22 5.25 19.03 -1.59
C GLY A 22 6.14 19.34 -2.80
N ILE A 23 6.93 18.35 -3.26
CA ILE A 23 7.75 18.47 -4.48
C ILE A 23 6.89 18.80 -5.69
N PHE A 24 5.76 18.09 -5.86
CA PHE A 24 4.86 18.31 -6.99
C PHE A 24 4.21 19.71 -6.95
N ILE A 25 3.75 20.17 -5.77
CA ILE A 25 3.18 21.51 -5.60
C ILE A 25 4.22 22.58 -5.95
N SER A 26 5.44 22.46 -5.43
CA SER A 26 6.53 23.41 -5.74
C SER A 26 6.88 23.43 -7.23
N PHE A 27 6.90 22.26 -7.88
CA PHE A 27 7.07 22.16 -9.33
C PHE A 27 5.95 22.87 -10.09
N LYS A 28 4.69 22.69 -9.68
CA LYS A 28 3.54 23.34 -10.33
C LYS A 28 3.53 24.84 -10.13
N ALA A 29 3.83 25.33 -8.93
CA ALA A 29 3.89 26.76 -8.64
C ALA A 29 4.96 27.48 -9.48
N ASN A 30 6.07 26.80 -9.81
CA ASN A 30 7.21 27.39 -10.53
C ASN A 30 7.42 26.78 -11.93
N GLN A 31 6.39 26.15 -12.51
CA GLN A 31 6.57 25.29 -13.69
C GLN A 31 7.18 26.05 -14.88
N ASP A 32 6.81 27.32 -15.08
CA ASP A 32 7.32 28.14 -16.17
C ASP A 32 8.82 28.45 -16.03
N PHE A 33 9.26 28.79 -14.82
CA PHE A 33 10.67 29.01 -14.52
C PHE A 33 11.46 27.72 -14.72
N ILE A 34 10.95 26.59 -14.20
CA ILE A 34 11.59 25.28 -14.34
C ILE A 34 11.70 24.89 -15.82
N ALA A 35 10.65 25.11 -16.62
CA ALA A 35 10.64 24.83 -18.04
C ALA A 35 11.64 25.68 -18.83
N LYS A 36 11.80 26.96 -18.48
CA LYS A 36 12.68 27.90 -19.20
C LYS A 36 14.15 27.79 -18.80
N VAL A 37 14.43 27.58 -17.51
CA VAL A 37 15.78 27.70 -16.94
C VAL A 37 16.41 26.34 -16.60
N LEU A 38 15.63 25.43 -16.01
CA LEU A 38 16.15 24.17 -15.45
C LEU A 38 15.93 22.94 -16.35
N CYS A 39 15.06 23.06 -17.36
CA CYS A 39 14.74 21.97 -18.27
C CYS A 39 15.88 21.72 -19.26
N ILE A 40 16.44 20.50 -19.24
CA ILE A 40 17.50 20.08 -20.18
C ILE A 40 16.98 19.83 -21.60
N ASN A 41 15.66 19.63 -21.77
CA ASN A 41 15.01 19.36 -23.06
C ASN A 41 14.34 20.61 -23.65
N LYS A 42 14.76 21.82 -23.25
CA LYS A 42 14.16 23.07 -23.73
C LYS A 42 14.34 23.27 -25.25
N ASP A 43 15.40 22.72 -25.82
CA ASP A 43 15.71 22.82 -27.26
C ASP A 43 15.00 21.77 -28.11
N LYS A 44 14.16 20.91 -27.48
CA LYS A 44 13.40 19.83 -28.11
C LYS A 44 11.89 20.01 -27.85
N PRO A 45 11.25 21.02 -28.47
CA PRO A 45 9.84 21.33 -28.25
C PRO A 45 8.90 20.17 -28.60
N GLU A 46 9.30 19.30 -29.53
CA GLU A 46 8.56 18.09 -29.93
C GLU A 46 8.32 17.11 -28.78
N LEU A 47 9.18 17.13 -27.74
CA LEU A 47 9.05 16.26 -26.57
C LEU A 47 8.05 16.76 -25.53
N GLN A 48 7.56 18.00 -25.66
CA GLN A 48 6.61 18.62 -24.72
C GLN A 48 7.00 18.39 -23.24
N CYS A 49 8.30 18.54 -22.95
CA CYS A 49 8.87 18.19 -21.67
C CYS A 49 8.38 19.13 -20.55
N ASN A 50 8.35 20.44 -20.79
CA ASN A 50 7.79 21.44 -19.86
C ASN A 50 8.31 21.29 -18.41
N GLY A 51 9.61 20.99 -18.24
CA GLY A 51 10.23 20.79 -16.93
C GLY A 51 10.01 19.41 -16.28
N LYS A 52 9.29 18.47 -16.91
CA LYS A 52 9.05 17.12 -16.37
C LYS A 52 10.34 16.34 -16.07
N CYS A 53 11.42 16.58 -16.84
CA CYS A 53 12.73 15.97 -16.57
C CYS A 53 13.30 16.37 -15.20
N HIS A 54 13.12 17.64 -14.80
CA HIS A 54 13.53 18.15 -13.51
C HIS A 54 12.68 17.54 -12.39
N LEU A 55 11.36 17.46 -12.58
CA LEU A 55 10.45 16.82 -11.62
C LEU A 55 10.85 15.35 -11.37
N ALA A 56 11.11 14.60 -12.44
CA ALA A 56 11.54 13.20 -12.33
C ALA A 56 12.84 13.07 -11.52
N LYS A 57 13.81 13.97 -11.75
CA LYS A 57 15.07 13.99 -11.00
C LYS A 57 14.85 14.25 -9.51
N GLU A 58 14.00 15.20 -9.14
CA GLU A 58 13.70 15.51 -7.73
C GLU A 58 12.95 14.38 -7.02
N LEU A 59 12.00 13.74 -7.70
CA LEU A 59 11.29 12.58 -7.15
C LEU A 59 12.23 11.39 -6.92
N ASN A 60 13.12 11.09 -7.88
CA ASN A 60 14.07 9.99 -7.78
C ASN A 60 15.10 10.19 -6.66
N LYS A 61 15.50 11.43 -6.36
CA LYS A 61 16.38 11.73 -5.22
C LYS A 61 15.76 11.36 -3.87
N THR A 62 14.43 11.46 -3.78
CA THR A 62 13.70 11.08 -2.56
C THR A 62 13.68 9.56 -2.42
N GLU A 63 13.50 8.84 -3.53
CA GLU A 63 13.45 7.36 -3.54
C GLU A 63 14.82 6.70 -3.32
N SER A 64 15.90 7.27 -3.88
CA SER A 64 17.26 6.74 -3.64
C SER A 64 17.74 6.96 -2.20
N LYS A 65 17.18 7.94 -1.48
CA LYS A 65 17.44 8.12 -0.06
C LYS A 65 16.77 7.03 0.78
N ASP A 66 15.60 6.54 0.35
CA ASP A 66 14.86 5.45 0.99
C ASP A 66 15.46 4.06 0.70
N GLN A 67 16.16 3.89 -0.43
CA GLN A 67 16.84 2.63 -0.79
C GLN A 67 18.07 2.28 0.08
N ASN A 68 18.59 3.23 0.87
CA ASN A 68 19.61 2.95 1.88
C ASN A 68 19.03 2.38 3.18
N SER A 69 17.70 2.18 3.25
CA SER A 69 17.09 1.41 4.33
C SER A 69 17.26 -0.09 4.05
N PRO A 70 17.53 -0.93 5.07
CA PRO A 70 17.69 -2.38 4.88
C PRO A 70 16.39 -3.09 4.46
N ILE A 71 15.28 -2.37 4.29
CA ILE A 71 13.96 -2.91 3.95
C ILE A 71 13.58 -2.40 2.55
N THR A 72 14.06 -3.10 1.53
CA THR A 72 13.55 -2.92 0.16
C THR A 72 12.15 -3.52 0.08
N VAL A 73 11.11 -2.71 0.34
CA VAL A 73 9.73 -3.10 0.05
C VAL A 73 9.57 -3.10 -1.48
N THR A 74 9.86 -4.25 -2.08
CA THR A 74 9.53 -4.48 -3.48
C THR A 74 8.02 -4.65 -3.52
N ASN A 75 7.30 -3.70 -4.12
CA ASN A 75 5.86 -3.82 -4.40
C ASN A 75 5.65 -4.93 -5.45
N LYS A 76 5.84 -6.19 -5.04
CA LYS A 76 5.35 -7.34 -5.76
C LYS A 76 3.83 -7.30 -5.61
N THR A 77 3.15 -6.81 -6.63
CA THR A 77 1.72 -7.06 -6.80
C THR A 77 1.56 -8.57 -6.91
N GLU A 78 1.19 -9.22 -5.82
CA GLU A 78 0.75 -10.61 -5.85
C GLU A 78 -0.51 -10.65 -6.70
N ILE A 79 -0.39 -11.22 -7.90
CA ILE A 79 -1.52 -11.46 -8.77
C ILE A 79 -2.32 -12.58 -8.11
N LEU A 80 -3.48 -12.26 -7.53
CA LEU A 80 -4.45 -13.24 -7.06
C LEU A 80 -5.00 -13.99 -8.29
N LEU A 81 -4.41 -15.15 -8.58
CA LEU A 81 -4.82 -16.04 -9.69
C LEU A 81 -6.13 -16.79 -9.41
N PHE A 82 -6.71 -16.62 -8.21
CA PHE A 82 -7.94 -17.28 -7.83
C PHE A 82 -8.88 -16.32 -7.08
N PHE A 83 -10.08 -16.14 -7.64
CA PHE A 83 -11.19 -15.43 -7.02
C PHE A 83 -12.34 -16.42 -6.86
N GLU A 84 -12.57 -16.92 -5.65
CA GLU A 84 -13.77 -17.70 -5.36
C GLU A 84 -14.93 -16.75 -5.10
N LYS A 85 -15.97 -16.85 -5.94
CA LYS A 85 -17.16 -16.02 -5.82
C LYS A 85 -17.96 -16.45 -4.60
N GLN A 86 -17.63 -15.89 -3.44
CA GLN A 86 -18.38 -16.14 -2.21
C GLN A 86 -19.78 -15.52 -2.33
N LYS A 87 -20.83 -16.33 -2.24
CA LYS A 87 -22.21 -15.82 -2.13
C LYS A 87 -22.34 -15.17 -0.75
N ILE A 88 -22.41 -13.85 -0.74
CA ILE A 88 -22.65 -13.07 0.48
C ILE A 88 -24.06 -13.44 0.96
N PRO A 89 -24.25 -13.98 2.18
CA PRO A 89 -25.60 -14.17 2.69
C PRO A 89 -26.26 -12.79 2.83
N GLU A 90 -27.51 -12.65 2.37
CA GLU A 90 -28.27 -11.41 2.50
C GLU A 90 -28.34 -11.01 3.98
N PHE A 91 -27.60 -9.98 4.36
CA PHE A 91 -27.65 -9.43 5.70
C PHE A 91 -28.94 -8.64 5.86
N ARG A 92 -30.01 -9.32 6.29
CA ARG A 92 -31.19 -8.60 6.81
C ARG A 92 -30.81 -8.01 8.16
N VAL A 93 -30.66 -6.69 8.20
CA VAL A 93 -30.52 -5.93 9.44
C VAL A 93 -31.83 -6.06 10.21
N LEU A 94 -31.91 -7.01 11.14
CA LEU A 94 -32.92 -6.96 12.19
C LEU A 94 -32.50 -5.82 13.13
N LEU A 95 -33.19 -4.69 13.04
CA LEU A 95 -33.19 -3.64 14.06
C LEU A 95 -33.87 -4.21 15.33
N GLY A 96 -33.16 -5.11 16.01
CA GLY A 96 -33.56 -5.73 17.26
C GLY A 96 -32.94 -4.97 18.41
N MET A 97 -33.79 -4.38 19.25
CA MET A 97 -33.44 -3.72 20.50
C MET A 97 -32.42 -4.57 21.30
N HIS A 98 -31.38 -3.90 21.79
CA HIS A 98 -30.24 -4.48 22.47
C HIS A 98 -30.66 -5.30 23.72
N ARG A 99 -30.87 -6.61 23.56
CA ARG A 99 -31.03 -7.56 24.66
C ARG A 99 -29.63 -8.04 25.09
N LYS A 100 -29.31 -7.94 26.39
CA LYS A 100 -28.01 -8.34 26.97
C LYS A 100 -27.55 -9.69 26.37
N LYS A 101 -26.37 -9.70 25.74
CA LYS A 101 -25.75 -10.94 25.23
C LYS A 101 -25.41 -11.82 26.42
N SER A 102 -26.17 -12.88 26.65
CA SER A 102 -25.69 -14.04 27.36
C SER A 102 -24.56 -14.64 26.52
N PHE A 103 -23.39 -14.83 27.10
CA PHE A 103 -22.29 -15.52 26.41
C PHE A 103 -22.73 -16.96 26.16
N VAL A 104 -23.07 -17.28 24.91
CA VAL A 104 -23.15 -18.67 24.45
C VAL A 104 -21.72 -19.13 24.25
N HIS A 105 -21.27 -20.06 25.08
CA HIS A 105 -19.97 -20.71 24.92
C HIS A 105 -20.06 -21.59 23.66
N ILE A 106 -19.60 -21.06 22.52
CA ILE A 106 -19.47 -21.85 21.30
C ILE A 106 -18.31 -22.80 21.55
N LYS A 107 -18.63 -24.05 21.88
CA LYS A 107 -17.68 -25.15 21.84
C LYS A 107 -17.33 -25.30 20.35
N GLU A 108 -16.12 -24.94 19.96
CA GLU A 108 -15.62 -25.16 18.60
C GLU A 108 -15.82 -26.64 18.24
N GLN A 109 -16.86 -26.94 17.45
CA GLN A 109 -16.99 -28.23 16.82
C GLN A 109 -16.10 -28.24 15.58
N TYR A 110 -14.79 -28.21 15.82
CA TYR A 110 -13.81 -28.55 14.82
C TYR A 110 -13.88 -30.06 14.58
N THR A 111 -14.68 -30.48 13.59
CA THR A 111 -14.58 -31.85 13.06
C THR A 111 -13.50 -31.83 11.99
N SER A 112 -12.27 -32.17 12.38
CA SER A 112 -11.22 -32.45 11.42
C SER A 112 -11.59 -33.71 10.63
N ALA A 113 -11.61 -33.62 9.31
CA ALA A 113 -11.59 -34.81 8.44
C ALA A 113 -10.15 -35.37 8.29
N TYR A 114 -9.28 -35.16 9.30
CA TYR A 114 -7.94 -35.71 9.32
C TYR A 114 -8.01 -37.23 9.40
N ARG A 115 -7.94 -37.88 8.24
CA ARG A 115 -7.52 -39.27 8.15
C ARG A 115 -6.02 -39.28 8.44
N ASN A 116 -5.59 -40.06 9.42
CA ASN A 116 -4.19 -40.34 9.73
C ASN A 116 -3.51 -41.00 8.52
N GLY A 117 -3.18 -40.22 7.50
CA GLY A 117 -2.29 -40.59 6.42
C GLY A 117 -0.99 -39.86 6.68
N VAL A 118 0.07 -40.61 7.03
CA VAL A 118 1.42 -40.07 7.01
C VAL A 118 1.64 -39.55 5.59
N PHE A 119 1.88 -38.25 5.46
CA PHE A 119 2.19 -37.64 4.17
C PHE A 119 3.50 -38.25 3.68
N HIS A 120 3.42 -39.08 2.63
CA HIS A 120 4.61 -39.62 1.98
C HIS A 120 4.78 -38.91 0.64
N PRO A 121 6.00 -38.44 0.32
CA PRO A 121 6.28 -37.88 -1.00
C PRO A 121 6.06 -38.94 -2.09
N PRO A 122 5.69 -38.53 -3.32
CA PRO A 122 5.50 -39.46 -4.43
C PRO A 122 6.79 -40.24 -4.70
N LYS A 123 6.71 -41.57 -4.69
CA LYS A 123 7.82 -42.44 -5.11
C LYS A 123 7.73 -42.69 -6.61
N TYR A 124 8.18 -41.72 -7.41
CA TYR A 124 8.49 -42.01 -8.81
C TYR A 124 10.00 -42.25 -8.93
N SER A 125 10.39 -43.51 -9.05
CA SER A 125 11.66 -43.87 -9.66
C SER A 125 11.45 -43.91 -11.17
N ILE A 126 12.05 -42.96 -11.88
CA ILE A 126 12.18 -43.03 -13.33
C ILE A 126 13.16 -44.18 -13.61
N SER A 127 12.69 -45.19 -14.33
CA SER A 127 13.52 -46.13 -15.09
C SER A 127 13.01 -46.14 -16.52
#